data_AF-A0A3E1J116-F1
#
_entry.id   AF-A0A3E1J116-F1
#
_cell.length_a   1.000
_cell.length_b   1.000
_cell.length_c   1.000
_cell.angle_alpha   90.00
_cell.angle_beta   90.00
_cell.angle_gamma   90.00
#
_symmetry.space_group_name_H-M   'P 1'
#
loop_
_entity.id
_entity.type
_entity.pdbx_description
1 polymer ?
#
loop_
_entity_poly.entity_id
_entity_poly.type
_entity_poly.pdbx_seq_one_letter_code
_entity_poly.pdbx_strand_id
1 'polypeptide(L)'
;MNGANNASTKGASANGTTHSKLLVVLASATVVVVLALLSAFVWPGWALNHNSTATKNTVTMPKTPSIQAKPLPTTSTALLKAMPDSVLDFARIDAVPSAAWNESTPLEEYTVKYSTGQADGEVSVTVAQWSSRDSANKQYELLIDGLKGADVASGKIQVAGKTVGSYVLRTDENDKTQASALWQNDTAVFEVTGAKQAVERFYHSFPM
;
A
#
# COMPACT_ATOMS: atom_id res chain seq x y z
N MET A 1 -53.04 18.00 -77.70
CA MET A 1 -52.56 17.03 -78.69
C MET A 1 -51.04 17.05 -78.66
N ASN A 2 -50.44 15.87 -78.74
CA ASN A 2 -49.01 15.55 -78.79
C ASN A 2 -48.20 15.83 -77.52
N GLY A 3 -47.40 14.89 -77.01
CA GLY A 3 -46.93 13.66 -77.63
C GLY A 3 -45.52 13.40 -77.15
N ALA A 4 -45.27 12.17 -76.76
CA ALA A 4 -44.09 11.65 -76.10
C ALA A 4 -42.79 11.69 -76.94
N ASN A 5 -41.72 11.23 -76.28
CA ASN A 5 -40.58 10.44 -76.78
C ASN A 5 -39.23 11.14 -76.56
N ASN A 6 -38.36 10.69 -75.65
CA ASN A 6 -37.62 9.43 -75.50
C ASN A 6 -36.22 9.47 -76.17
N ALA A 7 -35.22 9.34 -75.29
CA ALA A 7 -33.87 8.76 -75.43
C ALA A 7 -32.97 9.08 -76.65
N SER A 8 -31.69 9.36 -76.35
CA SER A 8 -30.54 8.44 -76.61
C SER A 8 -29.20 9.21 -76.57
N THR A 9 -28.39 9.03 -75.52
CA THR A 9 -27.17 8.18 -75.41
C THR A 9 -25.84 8.75 -75.94
N LYS A 10 -24.87 8.92 -75.03
CA LYS A 10 -23.44 8.48 -75.04
C LYS A 10 -22.69 9.25 -73.95
N GLY A 11 -22.18 8.61 -72.88
CA GLY A 11 -20.88 7.93 -72.82
C GLY A 11 -19.81 8.94 -72.33
N ALA A 12 -18.95 8.73 -71.33
CA ALA A 12 -18.44 7.53 -70.69
C ALA A 12 -18.00 7.84 -69.23
N SER A 13 -17.77 6.75 -68.50
CA SER A 13 -17.49 6.59 -67.07
C SER A 13 -16.07 6.99 -66.65
N ALA A 14 -15.91 7.50 -65.42
CA ALA A 14 -14.77 7.18 -64.53
C ALA A 14 -15.02 7.60 -63.07
N ASN A 15 -15.12 6.58 -62.21
CA ASN A 15 -14.74 6.47 -60.78
C ASN A 15 -15.42 7.34 -59.70
N GLY A 16 -15.99 6.63 -58.71
CA GLY A 16 -16.65 7.18 -57.53
C GLY A 16 -15.71 7.39 -56.34
N THR A 17 -16.29 7.85 -55.22
CA THR A 17 -16.33 7.13 -53.93
C THR A 17 -17.16 7.96 -52.92
N THR A 18 -17.92 7.23 -52.12
CA THR A 18 -18.93 7.60 -51.13
C THR A 18 -18.41 8.44 -49.95
N HIS A 19 -18.99 9.62 -49.70
CA HIS A 19 -18.69 10.45 -48.51
C HIS A 19 -19.91 11.10 -47.84
N SER A 20 -21.09 10.46 -47.81
CA SER A 20 -22.30 11.06 -47.21
C SER A 20 -22.79 10.43 -45.90
N LYS A 21 -21.99 9.57 -45.23
CA LYS A 21 -22.41 8.91 -43.97
C LYS A 21 -21.56 9.22 -42.74
N LEU A 22 -20.49 10.02 -42.87
CA LEU A 22 -19.61 10.33 -41.73
C LEU A 22 -20.07 11.53 -40.88
N LEU A 23 -20.97 12.38 -41.38
CA LEU A 23 -21.39 13.59 -40.65
C LEU A 23 -22.54 13.35 -39.64
N VAL A 24 -23.23 12.20 -39.70
CA VAL A 24 -24.32 11.88 -38.75
C VAL A 24 -23.78 11.18 -37.49
N VAL A 25 -22.63 10.52 -37.56
CA VAL A 25 -22.02 9.80 -36.42
C VAL A 25 -21.24 10.73 -35.48
N LEU A 26 -20.70 11.84 -36.00
CA LEU A 26 -19.87 12.74 -35.20
C LEU A 26 -20.69 13.68 -34.28
N ALA A 27 -21.96 13.93 -34.60
CA ALA A 27 -22.85 14.76 -33.80
C ALA A 27 -23.45 14.04 -32.58
N SER A 28 -23.49 12.70 -32.57
CA SER A 28 -24.02 11.93 -31.44
C SER A 28 -22.96 11.65 -30.35
N ALA A 29 -21.70 11.48 -30.72
CA ALA A 29 -20.62 11.20 -29.77
C ALA A 29 -20.31 12.39 -28.84
N THR A 30 -20.41 13.62 -29.33
CA THR A 30 -20.16 14.84 -28.54
C THR A 30 -21.27 15.12 -27.52
N VAL A 31 -22.54 14.88 -27.88
CA VAL A 31 -23.68 15.05 -26.95
C VAL A 31 -23.60 14.05 -25.79
N VAL A 32 -23.21 12.80 -26.05
CA VAL A 32 -23.05 11.78 -25.00
C VAL A 32 -21.90 12.12 -24.05
N VAL A 33 -20.78 12.64 -24.55
CA VAL A 33 -19.64 13.04 -23.70
C VAL A 33 -19.96 14.28 -22.86
N VAL A 34 -20.69 15.25 -23.40
CA VAL A 34 -21.11 16.45 -22.64
C VAL A 34 -22.17 16.10 -21.58
N LEU A 35 -23.11 15.18 -21.86
CA LEU A 35 -24.05 14.67 -20.85
C LEU A 35 -23.35 13.85 -19.75
N ALA A 36 -22.33 13.04 -20.10
CA ALA A 36 -21.56 12.29 -19.13
C ALA A 36 -20.78 13.22 -18.19
N LEU A 37 -20.16 14.29 -18.71
CA LEU A 37 -19.39 15.24 -17.90
C LEU A 37 -20.26 16.15 -17.02
N LEU A 38 -21.52 16.41 -17.40
CA LEU A 38 -22.46 17.17 -16.57
C LEU A 38 -23.16 16.32 -15.49
N SER A 39 -23.12 14.99 -15.59
CA SER A 39 -23.66 14.08 -14.56
C SER A 39 -22.70 13.80 -13.41
N ALA A 40 -21.40 14.10 -13.55
CA ALA A 40 -20.39 13.86 -12.52
C ALA A 40 -20.38 14.90 -11.37
N PHE A 41 -21.23 15.93 -11.43
CA PHE A 41 -21.27 17.03 -10.44
C PHE A 41 -22.68 17.36 -9.91
N VAL A 42 -23.62 16.42 -10.00
CA VAL A 42 -24.86 16.48 -9.20
C VAL A 42 -24.88 15.28 -8.29
N TRP A 43 -24.39 15.48 -7.07
CA TRP A 43 -24.52 14.52 -5.98
C TRP A 43 -25.65 15.00 -5.06
N PRO A 44 -26.90 14.50 -5.19
CA PRO A 44 -27.88 14.67 -4.14
C PRO A 44 -27.54 13.65 -3.04
N GLY A 45 -26.96 14.15 -1.94
CA GLY A 45 -26.56 13.36 -0.76
C GLY A 45 -27.72 12.80 0.05
N TRP A 46 -28.59 11.97 -0.56
CA TRP A 46 -29.75 11.33 0.09
C TRP A 46 -29.89 9.83 -0.23
N ALA A 47 -28.96 9.21 -0.95
CA ALA A 47 -28.93 7.76 -1.12
C ALA A 47 -28.19 7.02 0.01
N LEU A 48 -27.72 7.73 1.05
CA LEU A 48 -27.30 7.11 2.29
C LEU A 48 -28.55 6.67 3.04
N ASN A 49 -28.69 5.36 3.17
CA ASN A 49 -29.72 4.74 3.99
C ASN A 49 -29.51 5.22 5.45
N HIS A 50 -30.28 6.21 5.90
CA HIS A 50 -30.17 6.78 7.26
C HIS A 50 -30.77 5.90 8.36
N ASN A 51 -30.91 4.60 8.10
CA ASN A 51 -31.37 3.60 9.08
C ASN A 51 -30.31 2.53 9.32
N SER A 52 -29.08 2.95 9.47
CA SER A 52 -28.13 2.23 10.29
C SER A 52 -27.65 3.18 11.36
N THR A 53 -28.36 3.21 12.49
CA THR A 53 -27.66 3.28 13.78
C THR A 53 -26.76 2.06 13.86
N ALA A 54 -25.69 2.06 13.06
CA ALA A 54 -24.50 1.35 13.41
C ALA A 54 -24.08 2.04 14.70
N THR A 55 -24.43 1.44 15.82
CA THR A 55 -23.73 1.66 17.08
C THR A 55 -22.27 1.53 16.69
N LYS A 56 -21.58 2.66 16.50
CA LYS A 56 -20.13 2.66 16.47
C LYS A 56 -19.76 2.25 17.88
N ASN A 57 -19.71 0.94 18.11
CA ASN A 57 -18.92 0.37 19.17
C ASN A 57 -17.49 0.75 18.78
N THR A 58 -17.09 1.97 19.12
CA THR A 58 -15.69 2.35 19.17
C THR A 58 -15.12 1.54 20.33
N VAL A 59 -14.75 0.30 20.04
CA VAL A 59 -13.82 -0.44 20.89
C VAL A 59 -12.55 0.39 20.84
N THR A 60 -12.33 1.20 21.87
CA THR A 60 -11.06 1.88 22.07
C THR A 60 -10.01 0.80 22.14
N MET A 61 -9.19 0.71 21.09
CA MET A 61 -8.05 -0.20 21.09
C MET A 61 -7.15 0.13 22.28
N PRO A 62 -6.68 -0.88 23.04
CA PRO A 62 -5.80 -0.63 24.16
C PRO A 62 -4.51 0.01 23.65
N LYS A 63 -4.07 1.06 24.35
CA LYS A 63 -2.83 1.80 24.04
C LYS A 63 -1.67 1.40 24.96
N THR A 64 -1.91 0.45 25.86
CA THR A 64 -0.97 0.03 26.89
C THR A 64 -1.02 -1.49 26.96
N PRO A 65 0.14 -2.16 27.03
CA PRO A 65 0.17 -3.61 27.06
C PRO A 65 -0.40 -4.14 28.37
N SER A 66 -1.05 -5.30 28.30
CA SER A 66 -1.55 -6.05 29.46
C SER A 66 -0.47 -6.90 30.13
N ILE A 67 0.63 -7.15 29.41
CA ILE A 67 1.80 -7.91 29.86
C ILE A 67 3.01 -6.98 30.02
N GLN A 68 3.93 -7.36 30.90
CA GLN A 68 5.18 -6.60 31.07
C GLN A 68 6.18 -6.91 29.97
N ALA A 69 6.92 -5.88 29.55
CA ALA A 69 8.04 -6.06 28.63
C ALA A 69 9.20 -6.81 29.29
N LYS A 70 9.80 -7.73 28.56
CA LYS A 70 11.05 -8.39 28.94
C LYS A 70 12.20 -7.37 28.84
N PRO A 71 12.98 -7.19 29.92
CA PRO A 71 14.10 -6.28 29.90
C PRO A 71 15.20 -6.79 28.95
N LEU A 72 15.89 -5.85 28.31
CA LEU A 72 17.09 -6.15 27.56
C LEU A 72 18.30 -6.33 28.49
N PRO A 73 19.31 -7.13 28.09
CA PRO A 73 20.59 -7.14 28.76
C PRO A 73 21.20 -5.73 28.86
N THR A 74 21.87 -5.42 29.97
CA THR A 74 22.54 -4.11 30.15
C THR A 74 23.65 -3.87 29.09
N THR A 75 24.21 -4.96 28.57
CA THR A 75 25.21 -5.02 27.51
C THR A 75 24.63 -4.89 26.10
N SER A 76 23.32 -4.70 25.93
CA SER A 76 22.71 -4.48 24.62
C SER A 76 23.30 -3.26 23.90
N THR A 77 23.37 -3.36 22.58
CA THR A 77 23.87 -2.32 21.68
C THR A 77 22.92 -1.12 21.63
N ALA A 78 23.37 -0.04 20.99
CA ALA A 78 22.56 1.16 20.81
C ALA A 78 21.30 0.88 19.98
N LEU A 79 21.42 0.10 18.89
CA LEU A 79 20.28 -0.29 18.05
C LEU A 79 19.24 -1.06 18.87
N LEU A 80 19.67 -2.08 19.61
CA LEU A 80 18.72 -2.89 20.39
C LEU A 80 18.11 -2.09 21.54
N LYS A 81 18.85 -1.18 22.17
CA LYS A 81 18.32 -0.25 23.19
C LYS A 81 17.34 0.78 22.64
N ALA A 82 17.41 1.10 21.35
CA ALA A 82 16.47 1.98 20.68
C ALA A 82 15.13 1.28 20.39
N MET A 83 15.08 -0.05 20.41
CA MET A 83 13.83 -0.80 20.26
C MET A 83 12.95 -0.59 21.51
N PRO A 84 11.71 -0.10 21.34
CA PRO A 84 10.86 0.27 22.47
C PRO A 84 10.51 -0.94 23.35
N ASP A 85 10.23 -0.70 24.62
CA ASP A 85 9.67 -1.74 25.50
C ASP A 85 8.25 -2.12 25.08
N SER A 86 7.50 -1.17 24.51
CA SER A 86 6.15 -1.37 24.04
C SER A 86 5.79 -0.49 22.86
N VAL A 87 4.90 -0.98 22.00
CA VAL A 87 4.26 -0.24 20.91
C VAL A 87 2.76 -0.47 21.05
N LEU A 88 1.96 0.56 21.36
CA LEU A 88 0.55 0.37 21.76
C LEU A 88 0.38 -0.67 22.89
N ASP A 89 -0.42 -1.71 22.65
CA ASP A 89 -0.71 -2.84 23.51
C ASP A 89 0.29 -4.00 23.36
N PHE A 90 1.30 -3.85 22.51
CA PHE A 90 2.34 -4.85 22.31
C PHE A 90 3.52 -4.58 23.25
N ALA A 91 3.88 -5.56 24.08
CA ALA A 91 5.11 -5.52 24.88
C ALA A 91 6.19 -6.38 24.23
N ARG A 92 7.45 -5.95 24.31
CA ARG A 92 8.59 -6.77 23.89
C ARG A 92 8.68 -8.01 24.77
N ILE A 93 8.58 -9.19 24.18
CA ILE A 93 8.65 -10.47 24.91
C ILE A 93 9.94 -11.22 24.65
N ASP A 94 10.64 -10.91 23.55
CA ASP A 94 11.95 -11.48 23.28
C ASP A 94 12.80 -10.58 22.38
N ALA A 95 14.12 -10.76 22.45
CA ALA A 95 15.09 -10.05 21.64
C ALA A 95 16.36 -10.88 21.54
N VAL A 96 16.67 -11.37 20.34
CA VAL A 96 17.80 -12.28 20.09
C VAL A 96 18.58 -11.85 18.85
N PRO A 97 19.89 -12.13 18.76
CA PRO A 97 20.65 -11.95 17.53
C PRO A 97 20.02 -12.74 16.38
N SER A 98 20.09 -12.18 15.18
CA SER A 98 19.63 -12.82 13.94
C SER A 98 20.72 -12.77 12.87
N ALA A 99 20.56 -13.59 11.84
CA ALA A 99 21.48 -13.71 10.70
C ALA A 99 20.71 -13.85 9.36
N ALA A 100 19.45 -13.44 9.32
CA ALA A 100 18.59 -13.49 8.15
C ALA A 100 19.12 -12.64 6.99
N TRP A 101 19.86 -11.56 7.28
CA TRP A 101 20.41 -10.65 6.26
C TRP A 101 21.94 -10.64 6.24
N ASN A 102 22.61 -11.69 6.73
CA ASN A 102 24.08 -11.78 6.80
C ASN A 102 24.79 -11.54 5.45
N GLU A 103 24.19 -11.96 4.34
CA GLU A 103 24.72 -11.74 2.98
C GLU A 103 24.86 -10.25 2.61
N SER A 104 24.11 -9.39 3.31
CA SER A 104 24.19 -7.93 3.15
C SER A 104 25.19 -7.27 4.13
N THR A 105 25.85 -8.06 4.97
CA THR A 105 26.88 -7.63 5.93
C THR A 105 26.42 -6.50 6.88
N PRO A 106 25.31 -6.67 7.62
CA PRO A 106 24.93 -5.70 8.64
C PRO A 106 25.99 -5.64 9.76
N LEU A 107 26.11 -4.48 10.41
CA LEU A 107 26.95 -4.31 11.61
C LEU A 107 26.40 -5.10 12.79
N GLU A 108 25.06 -5.15 12.87
CA GLU A 108 24.30 -5.87 13.88
C GLU A 108 22.89 -6.16 13.33
N GLU A 109 22.31 -7.28 13.75
CA GLU A 109 20.98 -7.73 13.36
C GLU A 109 20.32 -8.47 14.53
N TYR A 110 19.03 -8.19 14.74
CA TYR A 110 18.22 -8.80 15.79
C TYR A 110 16.83 -9.18 15.29
N THR A 111 16.28 -10.23 15.89
CA THR A 111 14.85 -10.49 15.87
C THR A 111 14.28 -10.11 17.24
N VAL A 112 13.32 -9.19 17.25
CA VAL A 112 12.62 -8.71 18.43
C VAL A 112 11.15 -9.09 18.32
N LYS A 113 10.65 -9.84 19.30
CA LYS A 113 9.24 -10.26 19.33
C LYS A 113 8.45 -9.35 20.26
N TYR A 114 7.28 -8.94 19.80
CA TYR A 114 6.30 -8.23 20.61
C TYR A 114 4.99 -8.98 20.66
N SER A 115 4.29 -8.94 21.80
CA SER A 115 3.01 -9.60 21.98
C SER A 115 2.03 -8.76 22.79
N THR A 116 0.74 -8.91 22.50
CA THR A 116 -0.36 -8.42 23.35
C THR A 116 -0.77 -9.42 24.44
N GLY A 117 -0.12 -10.59 24.49
CA GLY A 117 -0.51 -11.72 25.35
C GLY A 117 -1.67 -12.56 24.80
N GLN A 118 -2.16 -12.26 23.60
CA GLN A 118 -3.20 -13.01 22.88
C GLN A 118 -2.59 -13.85 21.75
N ALA A 119 -3.29 -14.92 21.32
CA ALA A 119 -2.78 -15.87 20.33
C ALA A 119 -2.39 -15.23 18.98
N ASP A 120 -3.22 -14.32 18.46
CA ASP A 120 -2.97 -13.61 17.19
C ASP A 120 -2.32 -12.22 17.40
N GLY A 121 -1.79 -12.01 18.61
CA GLY A 121 -1.27 -10.75 19.07
C GLY A 121 0.25 -10.63 19.02
N GLU A 122 0.94 -11.59 18.40
CA GLU A 122 2.40 -11.58 18.25
C GLU A 122 2.83 -10.99 16.91
N VAL A 123 3.88 -10.17 16.93
CA VAL A 123 4.60 -9.70 15.74
C VAL A 123 6.10 -9.93 15.95
N SER A 124 6.78 -10.27 14.86
CA SER A 124 8.22 -10.44 14.83
C SER A 124 8.86 -9.30 14.06
N VAL A 125 9.83 -8.62 14.67
CA VAL A 125 10.55 -7.51 14.05
C VAL A 125 11.99 -7.94 13.78
N THR A 126 12.37 -8.09 12.53
CA THR A 126 13.78 -8.18 12.15
C THR A 126 14.29 -6.76 11.94
N VAL A 127 15.36 -6.40 12.65
CA VAL A 127 15.99 -5.09 12.56
C VAL A 127 17.50 -5.25 12.39
N ALA A 128 18.09 -4.46 11.49
CA ALA A 128 19.53 -4.42 11.31
C ALA A 128 20.01 -3.01 11.02
N GLN A 129 21.30 -2.78 11.26
CA GLN A 129 21.98 -1.52 10.94
C GLN A 129 23.20 -1.78 10.05
N TRP A 130 23.44 -0.87 9.09
CA TRP A 130 24.62 -0.86 8.23
C TRP A 130 25.53 0.33 8.53
N SER A 131 26.77 0.26 8.03
CA SER A 131 27.74 1.35 8.14
C SER A 131 27.39 2.58 7.30
N SER A 132 26.50 2.45 6.33
CA SER A 132 26.08 3.54 5.46
C SER A 132 24.61 3.41 5.05
N ARG A 133 24.01 4.56 4.72
CA ARG A 133 22.64 4.62 4.20
C ARG A 133 22.50 3.89 2.87
N ASP A 134 23.54 3.92 2.02
CA ASP A 134 23.51 3.25 0.72
C ASP A 134 23.45 1.72 0.87
N SER A 135 24.23 1.17 1.82
CA SER A 135 24.18 -0.26 2.15
C SER A 135 22.81 -0.68 2.70
N ALA A 136 22.25 0.12 3.62
CA ALA A 136 20.90 -0.11 4.15
C ALA A 136 19.84 -0.03 3.05
N ASN A 137 19.92 0.97 2.16
CA ASN A 137 18.99 1.12 1.04
C ASN A 137 19.07 -0.05 0.08
N LYS A 138 20.28 -0.55 -0.22
CA LYS A 138 20.46 -1.74 -1.06
C LYS A 138 19.74 -2.96 -0.48
N GLN A 139 19.86 -3.19 0.83
CA GLN A 139 19.12 -4.29 1.47
C GLN A 139 17.62 -4.05 1.43
N TYR A 140 17.16 -2.83 1.72
CA TYR A 140 15.75 -2.47 1.68
C TYR A 140 15.11 -2.76 0.31
N GLU A 141 15.74 -2.34 -0.79
CA GLU A 141 15.24 -2.61 -2.15
C GLU A 141 15.24 -4.11 -2.47
N LEU A 142 16.28 -4.86 -2.07
CA LEU A 142 16.32 -6.32 -2.22
C LEU A 142 15.16 -7.01 -1.48
N LEU A 143 14.82 -6.53 -0.28
CA LEU A 143 13.69 -7.05 0.49
C LEU A 143 12.35 -6.74 -0.20
N ILE A 144 12.17 -5.54 -0.76
CA ILE A 144 10.94 -5.20 -1.50
C ILE A 144 10.78 -6.08 -2.75
N ASP A 145 11.85 -6.31 -3.51
CA ASP A 145 11.82 -7.16 -4.70
C ASP A 145 11.51 -8.62 -4.34
N GLY A 146 11.99 -9.05 -3.17
CA GLY A 146 11.67 -10.34 -2.57
C GLY A 146 10.24 -10.42 -2.05
N LEU A 147 9.65 -9.31 -1.57
CA LEU A 147 8.38 -9.31 -0.87
C LEU A 147 7.21 -9.62 -1.82
N LYS A 148 6.54 -10.75 -1.59
CA LYS A 148 5.41 -11.22 -2.40
C LYS A 148 4.06 -10.81 -1.80
N GLY A 149 2.99 -11.19 -2.50
CA GLY A 149 1.61 -10.90 -2.12
C GLY A 149 1.11 -9.51 -2.54
N ALA A 150 -0.07 -9.14 -2.06
CA ALA A 150 -0.77 -7.94 -2.51
C ALA A 150 -0.33 -6.69 -1.75
N ASP A 151 -0.16 -5.58 -2.46
CA ASP A 151 0.07 -4.27 -1.85
C ASP A 151 -1.11 -3.87 -0.96
N VAL A 152 -0.82 -3.52 0.29
CA VAL A 152 -1.78 -2.94 1.24
C VAL A 152 -1.54 -1.43 1.34
N ALA A 153 -0.29 -1.01 1.53
CA ALA A 153 0.09 0.40 1.61
C ALA A 153 1.57 0.59 1.27
N SER A 154 1.93 1.74 0.71
CA SER A 154 3.32 2.14 0.52
C SER A 154 3.44 3.66 0.51
N GLY A 155 4.64 4.18 0.78
CA GLY A 155 4.84 5.62 0.81
C GLY A 155 6.26 6.06 1.17
N LYS A 156 6.46 7.38 1.18
CA LYS A 156 7.70 8.02 1.60
C LYS A 156 7.57 8.51 3.04
N ILE A 157 8.61 8.30 3.83
CA ILE A 157 8.72 8.83 5.19
C ILE A 157 9.41 10.19 5.07
N GLN A 158 8.76 11.26 5.55
CA GLN A 158 9.25 12.62 5.43
C GLN A 158 9.37 13.31 6.78
N VAL A 159 10.48 14.04 6.98
CA VAL A 159 10.70 14.94 8.13
C VAL A 159 10.93 16.33 7.58
N ALA A 160 10.08 17.29 7.99
CA ALA A 160 10.13 18.67 7.50
C ALA A 160 10.16 18.77 5.95
N GLY A 161 9.40 17.92 5.26
CA GLY A 161 9.31 17.87 3.79
C GLY A 161 10.49 17.17 3.09
N LYS A 162 11.49 16.67 3.83
CA LYS A 162 12.60 15.89 3.27
C LYS A 162 12.34 14.40 3.43
N THR A 163 12.48 13.63 2.35
CA THR A 163 12.37 12.17 2.38
C THR A 163 13.55 11.55 3.14
N VAL A 164 13.27 10.95 4.29
CA VAL A 164 14.25 10.26 5.14
C VAL A 164 14.21 8.74 4.97
N GLY A 165 13.09 8.20 4.47
CA GLY A 165 12.92 6.76 4.23
C GLY A 165 11.73 6.43 3.33
N SER A 166 11.45 5.15 3.18
CA SER A 166 10.28 4.62 2.48
C SER A 166 9.68 3.47 3.28
N TYR A 167 8.42 3.15 3.01
CA TYR A 167 7.77 1.97 3.57
C TYR A 167 6.90 1.23 2.56
N VAL A 168 6.74 -0.06 2.79
CA VAL A 168 5.82 -0.96 2.08
C VAL A 168 5.16 -1.89 3.08
N LEU A 169 3.87 -2.15 2.92
CA LEU A 169 3.10 -3.16 3.62
C LEU A 169 2.43 -4.05 2.59
N ARG A 170 2.67 -5.36 2.66
CA ARG A 170 2.04 -6.38 1.80
C ARG A 170 1.41 -7.48 2.63
N THR A 171 0.34 -8.10 2.11
CA THR A 171 -0.12 -9.39 2.65
C THR A 171 0.84 -10.49 2.22
N ASP A 172 0.88 -11.59 2.95
CA ASP A 172 1.56 -12.79 2.45
C ASP A 172 0.85 -13.35 1.20
N GLU A 173 1.60 -13.99 0.30
CA GLU A 173 1.06 -14.53 -0.96
C GLU A 173 0.25 -15.83 -0.75
N ASN A 174 0.64 -16.61 0.26
CA ASN A 174 0.08 -17.91 0.59
C ASN A 174 -0.98 -17.80 1.70
N ASP A 175 -0.86 -16.81 2.58
CA ASP A 175 -1.80 -16.55 3.67
C ASP A 175 -2.18 -15.06 3.79
N LYS A 176 -3.33 -14.69 3.25
CA LYS A 176 -3.84 -13.30 3.29
C LYS A 176 -4.18 -12.79 4.71
N THR A 177 -4.15 -13.67 5.72
CA THR A 177 -4.30 -13.27 7.12
C THR A 177 -2.98 -12.80 7.73
N GLN A 178 -1.85 -13.05 7.07
CA GLN A 178 -0.53 -12.57 7.44
C GLN A 178 -0.12 -11.36 6.58
N ALA A 179 0.79 -10.55 7.11
CA ALA A 179 1.38 -9.43 6.39
C ALA A 179 2.84 -9.19 6.80
N SER A 180 3.52 -8.43 5.96
CA SER A 180 4.86 -7.91 6.22
C SER A 180 4.93 -6.41 5.96
N ALA A 181 5.48 -5.66 6.90
CA ALA A 181 5.80 -4.24 6.74
C ALA A 181 7.32 -4.06 6.70
N LEU A 182 7.83 -3.39 5.66
CA LEU A 182 9.24 -3.03 5.49
C LEU A 182 9.40 -1.51 5.54
N TRP A 183 10.35 -1.02 6.31
CA TRP A 183 10.76 0.39 6.24
C TRP A 183 12.26 0.57 6.53
N GLN A 184 12.78 1.71 6.09
CA GLN A 184 14.15 2.14 6.34
C GLN A 184 14.15 3.47 7.09
N ASN A 185 15.03 3.59 8.08
CA ASN A 185 15.36 4.83 8.76
C ASN A 185 16.88 5.04 8.72
N ASP A 186 17.35 5.91 7.81
CA ASP A 186 18.77 6.17 7.56
C ASP A 186 19.59 4.87 7.36
N THR A 187 20.37 4.46 8.36
CA THR A 187 21.21 3.26 8.30
C THR A 187 20.54 1.99 8.82
N ALA A 188 19.30 2.07 9.31
CA ALA A 188 18.57 0.93 9.85
C ALA A 188 17.45 0.48 8.90
N VAL A 189 17.25 -0.83 8.78
CA VAL A 189 16.14 -1.46 8.05
C VAL A 189 15.37 -2.34 9.00
N PHE A 190 14.05 -2.32 8.85
CA PHE A 190 13.11 -3.04 9.69
C PHE A 190 12.15 -3.83 8.82
N GLU A 191 11.88 -5.06 9.24
CA GLU A 191 10.82 -5.91 8.71
C GLU A 191 9.95 -6.38 9.89
N VAL A 192 8.65 -6.14 9.81
CA VAL A 192 7.68 -6.66 10.78
C VAL A 192 6.80 -7.68 10.08
N THR A 193 6.70 -8.88 10.64
CA THR A 193 5.82 -9.95 10.14
C THR A 193 4.86 -10.43 11.23
N GLY A 194 3.70 -10.93 10.80
CA GLY A 194 2.68 -11.49 11.68
C GLY A 194 1.27 -11.34 11.12
N ALA A 195 0.26 -11.51 11.98
CA ALA A 195 -1.13 -11.33 11.58
C ALA A 195 -1.35 -9.92 11.03
N LYS A 196 -2.04 -9.81 9.88
CA LYS A 196 -2.21 -8.57 9.13
C LYS A 196 -2.66 -7.39 10.00
N GLN A 197 -3.68 -7.61 10.82
CA GLN A 197 -4.19 -6.57 11.72
C GLN A 197 -3.16 -6.16 12.78
N ALA A 198 -2.38 -7.10 13.29
CA ALA A 198 -1.33 -6.82 14.25
C ALA A 198 -0.20 -6.01 13.62
N VAL A 199 0.26 -6.41 12.43
CA VAL A 199 1.30 -5.71 11.67
C VAL A 199 0.88 -4.29 11.31
N GLU A 200 -0.34 -4.09 10.80
CA GLU A 200 -0.87 -2.76 10.46
C GLU A 200 -0.87 -1.80 11.67
N ARG A 201 -1.37 -2.29 12.83
CA ARG A 201 -1.41 -1.49 14.07
C ARG A 201 -0.02 -1.18 14.61
N PHE A 202 0.85 -2.19 14.62
CA PHE A 202 2.19 -2.10 15.16
C PHE A 202 3.03 -1.14 14.33
N TYR A 203 3.09 -1.35 13.01
CA TYR A 203 3.86 -0.51 12.08
C TYR A 203 3.44 0.96 12.15
N HIS A 204 2.13 1.25 12.13
CA HIS A 204 1.64 2.63 12.19
C HIS A 204 1.98 3.37 13.49
N SER A 205 2.25 2.64 14.56
CA SER A 205 2.54 3.22 15.88
C SER A 205 3.98 3.03 16.31
N PHE A 206 4.81 2.43 15.47
CA PHE A 206 6.22 2.22 15.76
C PHE A 206 6.93 3.59 15.77
N PRO A 207 7.70 3.91 16.81
CA PRO A 207 8.44 5.17 16.86
C PRO A 207 9.50 5.19 15.73
N MET A 208 9.40 6.19 14.86
CA MET A 208 10.34 6.43 13.76
C MET A 208 11.37 7.51 14.09
#